data_AF-A0A9D6PP45-F1
#
_entry.id   AF-A0A9D6PP45-F1
#
_cell.length_a   1.000
_cell.length_b   1.000
_cell.length_c   1.000
_cell.angle_alpha   90.00
_cell.angle_beta   90.00
_cell.angle_gamma   90.00
#
_symmetry.space_group_name_H-M   'P 1'
#
loop_
_entity.id
_entity.type
_entity.pdbx_description
1 polymer ?
#
loop_
_entity_poly.entity_id
_entity_poly.type
_entity_poly.pdbx_seq_one_letter_code
_entity_poly.pdbx_strand_id
1 'polypeptide(L)'
;GNQVRLVNQVNTVLGDVNAETLNVNVTGNLADADGTVITVNGTSNLTASGDIVLDGINGVSTHQLGEVTASAGNVNLVANDMLINQIAAQSTITLQSNGQITDANAAGVNLIAEQVQLTAQTGIDLDLQAEVLNIVNTTSGEVNIENTEVVLVELLRNAGGDITFENQQQVTIDRIETAGHLDMTIRNGDIRGEGLTPAHTEADADIVAASADFLALRGSFGTLSRPIVAYIPGDITVFSRISFSPVFLPTEPLDRIADTSLLKFSALDTLSSLAGEQVVEVESLDDVDPAIFTNIQNYNMSDIAIRMPKDQLFEDETE
;
A
#
# COMPACT_ATOMS: atom_id res chain seq x y z
N GLY A 1 -0.10 -41.00 16.31
CA GLY A 1 -0.50 -41.15 14.91
C GLY A 1 0.61 -41.78 14.10
N ASN A 2 0.34 -42.13 12.84
CA ASN A 2 1.34 -42.65 11.92
C ASN A 2 2.40 -41.57 11.65
N GLN A 3 3.69 -41.85 11.84
CA GLN A 3 4.74 -40.87 11.58
C GLN A 3 5.58 -41.32 10.39
N VAL A 4 5.70 -40.45 9.39
CA VAL A 4 6.60 -40.65 8.26
C VAL A 4 7.83 -39.78 8.49
N ARG A 5 9.00 -40.41 8.45
CA ARG A 5 10.29 -39.72 8.49
C ARG A 5 11.13 -40.18 7.31
N LEU A 6 11.54 -39.24 6.47
CA LEU A 6 12.42 -39.48 5.33
C LEU A 6 13.63 -38.57 5.44
N VAL A 7 14.82 -39.14 5.26
CA VAL A 7 16.08 -38.40 5.16
C VAL A 7 16.79 -38.90 3.92
N ASN A 8 17.13 -38.00 3.01
CA ASN A 8 17.78 -38.37 1.75
C ASN A 8 18.86 -37.36 1.35
N GLN A 9 19.88 -37.83 0.62
CA GLN A 9 21.00 -36.98 0.16
C GLN A 9 20.89 -36.63 -1.33
N VAL A 10 19.71 -36.79 -1.90
CA VAL A 10 19.41 -36.53 -3.30
C VAL A 10 18.01 -35.94 -3.43
N ASN A 11 17.67 -35.53 -4.66
CA ASN A 11 16.31 -35.19 -5.02
C ASN A 11 15.35 -36.32 -4.64
N THR A 12 14.23 -35.96 -4.03
CA THR A 12 13.22 -36.91 -3.58
C THR A 12 11.88 -36.52 -4.16
N VAL A 13 11.19 -37.51 -4.74
CA VAL A 13 9.81 -37.39 -5.19
C VAL A 13 8.96 -38.26 -4.28
N LEU A 14 8.00 -37.66 -3.59
CA LEU A 14 7.03 -38.36 -2.77
C LEU A 14 5.96 -38.99 -3.65
N GLY A 15 5.55 -40.21 -3.28
CA GLY A 15 4.31 -40.80 -3.76
C GLY A 15 3.15 -40.42 -2.83
N ASP A 16 2.14 -41.27 -2.77
CA ASP A 16 1.07 -41.11 -1.77
C ASP A 16 1.63 -41.22 -0.35
N VAL A 17 1.19 -40.29 0.51
CA VAL A 17 1.54 -40.24 1.92
C VAL A 17 0.26 -40.16 2.74
N ASN A 18 0.15 -41.01 3.75
CA ASN A 18 -0.90 -40.90 4.77
C ASN A 18 -0.25 -40.94 6.15
N ALA A 19 -0.17 -39.79 6.81
CA ALA A 19 0.53 -39.62 8.06
C ALA A 19 -0.22 -38.70 9.03
N GLU A 20 0.12 -38.81 10.30
CA GLU A 20 -0.14 -37.77 11.31
C GLU A 20 0.95 -36.70 11.25
N THR A 21 2.19 -37.11 11.03
CA THR A 21 3.32 -36.19 10.93
C THR A 21 4.20 -36.62 9.77
N LEU A 22 4.55 -35.69 8.91
CA LEU A 22 5.48 -35.88 7.81
C LEU A 22 6.76 -35.09 8.09
N ASN A 23 7.87 -35.78 8.27
CA ASN A 23 9.18 -35.14 8.45
C ASN A 23 10.09 -35.54 7.30
N VAL A 24 10.44 -34.59 6.44
CA VAL A 24 11.28 -34.84 5.27
C VAL A 24 12.50 -33.94 5.32
N ASN A 25 13.69 -34.51 5.23
CA ASN A 25 14.94 -33.76 5.13
C ASN A 25 15.74 -34.27 3.93
N VAL A 26 15.91 -33.43 2.92
CA VAL A 26 16.60 -33.77 1.68
C VAL A 26 17.67 -32.74 1.35
N THR A 27 18.81 -33.18 0.82
CA THR A 27 19.86 -32.24 0.34
C THR A 27 19.68 -31.82 -1.11
N GLY A 28 18.65 -32.34 -1.79
CA GLY A 28 18.27 -31.93 -3.14
C GLY A 28 16.95 -31.17 -3.13
N ASN A 29 16.18 -31.32 -4.20
CA ASN A 29 14.80 -30.86 -4.28
C ASN A 29 13.86 -31.87 -3.61
N LEU A 30 12.77 -31.37 -3.02
CA LEU A 30 11.63 -32.16 -2.60
C LEU A 30 10.46 -31.87 -3.54
N ALA A 31 9.94 -32.91 -4.17
CA ALA A 31 8.74 -32.83 -4.98
C ALA A 31 7.76 -33.95 -4.60
N ASP A 32 6.53 -33.87 -5.09
CA ASP A 32 5.63 -34.99 -5.22
C ASP A 32 5.43 -35.37 -6.69
N ALA A 33 4.89 -36.56 -6.93
CA ALA A 33 4.58 -36.98 -8.30
C ALA A 33 3.18 -36.49 -8.70
N ASP A 34 2.99 -36.19 -9.99
CA ASP A 34 1.71 -35.73 -10.52
C ASP A 34 0.54 -36.65 -10.10
N GLY A 35 -0.50 -36.06 -9.53
CA GLY A 35 -1.70 -36.77 -9.12
C GLY A 35 -1.56 -37.60 -7.84
N THR A 36 -0.47 -37.44 -7.09
CA THR A 36 -0.33 -38.03 -5.75
C THR A 36 -1.20 -37.34 -4.72
N VAL A 37 -1.53 -38.06 -3.65
CA VAL A 37 -2.26 -37.52 -2.51
C VAL A 37 -1.40 -37.61 -1.26
N ILE A 38 -1.03 -36.45 -0.72
CA ILE A 38 -0.33 -36.29 0.54
C ILE A 38 -1.36 -35.84 1.60
N THR A 39 -1.80 -36.79 2.41
CA THR A 39 -2.68 -36.54 3.55
C THR A 39 -1.85 -36.54 4.84
N VAL A 40 -1.76 -35.36 5.47
CA VAL A 40 -1.16 -35.22 6.82
C VAL A 40 -2.19 -34.55 7.72
N ASN A 41 -2.62 -35.28 8.76
CA ASN A 41 -3.65 -34.78 9.70
C ASN A 41 -3.09 -33.92 10.83
N GLY A 42 -1.77 -33.95 11.02
CA GLY A 42 -1.04 -33.08 11.93
C GLY A 42 -0.06 -32.22 11.13
N THR A 43 1.21 -32.26 11.53
CA THR A 43 2.22 -31.32 11.04
C THR A 43 3.12 -31.90 9.95
N SER A 44 3.42 -31.08 8.93
CA SER A 44 4.50 -31.32 7.97
C SER A 44 5.71 -30.46 8.31
N ASN A 45 6.87 -31.09 8.50
CA ASN A 45 8.17 -30.42 8.60
C ASN A 45 9.03 -30.85 7.42
N LEU A 46 9.42 -29.88 6.58
CA LEU A 46 10.03 -30.14 5.28
C LEU A 46 11.31 -29.32 5.16
N THR A 47 12.43 -29.98 4.90
CA THR A 47 13.70 -29.30 4.66
C THR A 47 14.29 -29.80 3.35
N ALA A 48 14.58 -28.87 2.44
CA ALA A 48 15.28 -29.12 1.20
C ALA A 48 16.45 -28.13 1.05
N SER A 49 17.56 -28.57 0.46
CA SER A 49 18.60 -27.60 0.08
C SER A 49 18.21 -26.83 -1.18
N GLY A 50 17.50 -27.47 -2.11
CA GLY A 50 16.92 -26.84 -3.28
C GLY A 50 15.44 -26.53 -3.07
N ASP A 51 14.64 -26.72 -4.12
CA ASP A 51 13.22 -26.36 -4.11
C ASP A 51 12.37 -27.36 -3.32
N ILE A 52 11.25 -26.86 -2.78
CA ILE A 52 10.13 -27.67 -2.28
C ILE A 52 8.93 -27.36 -3.16
N VAL A 53 8.43 -28.37 -3.89
CA VAL A 53 7.24 -28.24 -4.74
C VAL A 53 6.27 -29.35 -4.38
N LEU A 54 5.16 -29.03 -3.71
CA LEU A 54 4.15 -30.02 -3.35
C LEU A 54 2.76 -29.52 -3.75
N ASP A 55 2.17 -30.14 -4.76
CA ASP A 55 0.83 -29.77 -5.25
C ASP A 55 -0.28 -30.76 -4.84
N GLY A 56 0.12 -31.91 -4.31
CA GLY A 56 -0.74 -32.99 -3.87
C GLY A 56 -1.16 -32.93 -2.40
N ILE A 57 -0.97 -31.81 -1.68
CA ILE A 57 -1.35 -31.68 -0.25
C ILE A 57 -2.88 -31.51 -0.14
N ASN A 58 -3.60 -32.57 -0.46
CA ASN A 58 -5.06 -32.61 -0.57
C ASN A 58 -5.71 -33.16 0.71
N GLY A 59 -5.34 -32.63 1.87
CA GLY A 59 -5.97 -32.98 3.13
C GLY A 59 -7.46 -32.63 3.15
N VAL A 60 -8.29 -33.43 3.82
CA VAL A 60 -9.74 -33.18 4.00
C VAL A 60 -10.01 -32.03 5.01
N SER A 61 -8.96 -31.55 5.67
CA SER A 61 -8.97 -30.51 6.70
C SER A 61 -7.81 -29.53 6.50
N THR A 62 -7.69 -28.56 7.41
CA THR A 62 -6.53 -27.68 7.52
C THR A 62 -5.23 -28.46 7.65
N HIS A 63 -4.27 -28.12 6.78
CA HIS A 63 -2.94 -28.69 6.79
C HIS A 63 -2.01 -27.79 7.61
N GLN A 64 -1.41 -28.35 8.66
CA GLN A 64 -0.46 -27.61 9.48
C GLN A 64 0.96 -27.74 8.91
N LEU A 65 1.52 -26.62 8.46
CA LEU A 65 2.91 -26.51 8.02
C LEU A 65 3.73 -26.05 9.23
N GLY A 66 4.60 -26.93 9.73
CA GLY A 66 5.45 -26.68 10.89
C GLY A 66 6.62 -25.78 10.52
N GLU A 67 7.80 -26.38 10.37
CA GLU A 67 8.96 -25.72 9.78
C GLU A 67 9.18 -26.23 8.36
N VAL A 68 9.06 -25.33 7.38
CA VAL A 68 9.34 -25.60 5.97
C VAL A 68 10.51 -24.73 5.54
N THR A 69 11.57 -25.32 4.99
CA THR A 69 12.78 -24.58 4.62
C THR A 69 13.35 -25.08 3.30
N ALA A 70 13.45 -24.18 2.33
CA ALA A 70 14.20 -24.34 1.09
C ALA A 70 15.46 -23.45 1.14
N SER A 71 16.61 -23.98 1.56
CA SER A 71 17.75 -23.13 1.96
C SER A 71 18.41 -22.35 0.82
N ALA A 72 18.28 -22.82 -0.42
CA ALA A 72 18.81 -22.16 -1.61
C ALA A 72 17.81 -22.21 -2.79
N GLY A 73 16.55 -22.54 -2.50
CA GLY A 73 15.50 -22.72 -3.51
C GLY A 73 14.22 -22.00 -3.11
N ASN A 74 13.17 -22.32 -3.86
CA ASN A 74 11.82 -21.79 -3.69
C ASN A 74 10.94 -22.78 -2.94
N VAL A 75 9.83 -22.28 -2.40
CA VAL A 75 8.75 -23.10 -1.87
C VAL A 75 7.49 -22.85 -2.68
N ASN A 76 6.94 -23.89 -3.29
CA ASN A 76 5.65 -23.87 -3.99
C ASN A 76 4.74 -24.95 -3.39
N LEU A 77 3.66 -24.53 -2.72
CA LEU A 77 2.74 -25.45 -2.06
C LEU A 77 1.31 -25.18 -2.50
N VAL A 78 0.55 -26.25 -2.73
CA VAL A 78 -0.89 -26.20 -2.95
C VAL A 78 -1.60 -27.06 -1.92
N ALA A 79 -2.60 -26.50 -1.24
CA ALA A 79 -3.41 -27.22 -0.26
C ALA A 79 -4.85 -26.69 -0.22
N ASN A 80 -5.71 -27.32 0.59
CA ASN A 80 -7.06 -26.82 0.82
C ASN A 80 -7.05 -25.61 1.77
N ASP A 81 -6.81 -25.83 3.06
CA ASP A 81 -6.49 -24.76 4.02
C ASP A 81 -5.08 -24.94 4.54
N MET A 82 -4.38 -23.84 4.77
CA MET A 82 -3.02 -23.81 5.29
C MET A 82 -2.98 -23.12 6.65
N LEU A 83 -2.38 -23.79 7.63
CA LEU A 83 -2.05 -23.24 8.94
C LEU A 83 -0.52 -23.21 9.07
N ILE A 84 0.06 -22.01 9.01
CA ILE A 84 1.49 -21.80 8.83
C ILE A 84 2.16 -21.46 10.15
N ASN A 85 3.07 -22.31 10.59
CA ASN A 85 4.00 -21.94 11.65
C ASN A 85 5.19 -21.16 11.06
N GLN A 86 6.01 -21.75 10.18
CA GLN A 86 7.04 -21.00 9.46
C GLN A 86 7.41 -21.66 8.13
N ILE A 87 7.56 -20.83 7.09
CA ILE A 87 8.14 -21.19 5.80
C ILE A 87 9.25 -20.19 5.49
N ALA A 88 10.44 -20.70 5.20
CA ALA A 88 11.57 -19.91 4.76
C ALA A 88 12.07 -20.39 3.40
N ALA A 89 12.25 -19.45 2.47
CA ALA A 89 12.88 -19.68 1.17
C ALA A 89 13.86 -18.54 0.89
N GLN A 90 14.88 -18.78 0.07
CA GLN A 90 15.82 -17.70 -0.25
C GLN A 90 15.23 -16.65 -1.19
N SER A 91 14.47 -17.11 -2.20
CA SER A 91 13.95 -16.23 -3.26
C SER A 91 12.43 -16.11 -3.19
N THR A 92 11.68 -17.14 -3.55
CA THR A 92 10.23 -17.04 -3.67
C THR A 92 9.50 -18.09 -2.83
N ILE A 93 8.45 -17.64 -2.15
CA ILE A 93 7.39 -18.50 -1.60
C ILE A 93 6.13 -18.29 -2.42
N THR A 94 5.57 -19.37 -2.95
CA THR A 94 4.28 -19.41 -3.65
C THR A 94 3.34 -20.36 -2.93
N LEU A 95 2.25 -19.85 -2.36
CA LEU A 95 1.23 -20.66 -1.68
C LEU A 95 -0.12 -20.49 -2.36
N GLN A 96 -0.75 -21.60 -2.70
CA GLN A 96 -2.11 -21.62 -3.23
C GLN A 96 -3.02 -22.46 -2.33
N SER A 97 -4.02 -21.81 -1.76
CA SER A 97 -5.03 -22.44 -0.91
C SER A 97 -6.41 -22.39 -1.58
N ASN A 98 -7.12 -23.51 -1.58
CA ASN A 98 -8.54 -23.52 -1.99
C ASN A 98 -9.49 -22.94 -0.93
N GLY A 99 -9.00 -22.66 0.27
CA GLY A 99 -9.71 -21.98 1.35
C GLY A 99 -8.85 -20.86 1.92
N GLN A 100 -8.43 -20.97 3.17
CA GLN A 100 -7.69 -19.91 3.90
C GLN A 100 -6.19 -20.22 4.10
N ILE A 101 -5.37 -19.17 4.20
CA ILE A 101 -3.99 -19.25 4.68
C ILE A 101 -3.90 -18.48 6.00
N THR A 102 -3.54 -19.15 7.09
CA THR A 102 -3.65 -18.61 8.44
C THR A 102 -2.37 -18.81 9.25
N ASP A 103 -2.09 -17.87 10.13
CA ASP A 103 -1.05 -17.93 11.13
C ASP A 103 -1.29 -19.05 12.17
N ALA A 104 -0.23 -19.80 12.49
CA ALA A 104 -0.21 -20.85 13.50
C ALA A 104 0.68 -20.54 14.73
N ASN A 105 1.43 -19.44 14.72
CA ASN A 105 2.51 -19.17 15.66
C ASN A 105 2.31 -17.86 16.48
N ALA A 106 1.16 -17.19 16.34
CA ALA A 106 0.86 -15.89 16.92
C ALA A 106 1.73 -14.78 16.29
N ALA A 107 2.45 -13.98 17.08
CA ALA A 107 3.22 -12.84 16.56
C ALA A 107 4.57 -13.23 15.93
N GLY A 108 4.71 -14.45 15.44
CA GLY A 108 5.94 -14.97 14.86
C GLY A 108 5.92 -14.86 13.35
N VAL A 109 7.05 -14.52 12.72
CA VAL A 109 7.08 -14.44 11.25
C VAL A 109 6.76 -15.81 10.62
N ASN A 110 5.68 -15.84 9.84
CA ASN A 110 5.22 -17.03 9.13
C ASN A 110 6.01 -17.25 7.85
N LEU A 111 6.23 -16.21 7.04
CA LEU A 111 6.91 -16.34 5.75
C LEU A 111 8.15 -15.45 5.69
N ILE A 112 9.29 -16.04 5.32
CA ILE A 112 10.57 -15.35 5.15
C ILE A 112 11.10 -15.65 3.74
N ALA A 113 11.08 -14.66 2.85
CA ALA A 113 11.59 -14.76 1.48
C ALA A 113 11.74 -13.37 0.85
N GLU A 114 12.49 -13.24 -0.24
CA GLU A 114 12.56 -11.98 -1.00
C GLU A 114 11.18 -11.63 -1.59
N GLN A 115 10.50 -12.61 -2.20
CA GLN A 115 9.16 -12.46 -2.78
C GLN A 115 8.17 -13.47 -2.19
N VAL A 116 6.97 -12.97 -1.86
CA VAL A 116 5.85 -13.78 -1.38
C VAL A 116 4.67 -13.64 -2.34
N GLN A 117 4.21 -14.78 -2.87
CA GLN A 117 3.07 -14.89 -3.76
C GLN A 117 1.99 -15.78 -3.11
N LEU A 118 0.82 -15.21 -2.81
CA LEU A 118 -0.24 -15.92 -2.10
C LEU A 118 -1.54 -15.87 -2.88
N THR A 119 -2.22 -17.00 -2.96
CA THR A 119 -3.60 -17.08 -3.45
C THR A 119 -4.45 -17.89 -2.50
N ALA A 120 -5.55 -17.30 -2.04
CA ALA A 120 -6.54 -17.94 -1.19
C ALA A 120 -7.96 -17.64 -1.70
N GLN A 121 -8.94 -18.37 -1.19
CA GLN A 121 -10.36 -18.12 -1.48
C GLN A 121 -11.07 -17.42 -0.32
N THR A 122 -10.76 -17.79 0.92
CA THR A 122 -11.58 -17.43 2.09
C THR A 122 -10.83 -16.67 3.19
N GLY A 123 -9.72 -16.01 2.87
CA GLY A 123 -8.96 -15.17 3.78
C GLY A 123 -7.47 -15.49 3.86
N ILE A 124 -6.69 -14.49 4.28
CA ILE A 124 -5.24 -14.57 4.47
C ILE A 124 -4.89 -13.81 5.75
N ASP A 125 -4.17 -14.44 6.67
CA ASP A 125 -3.74 -13.83 7.94
C ASP A 125 -2.31 -14.29 8.26
N LEU A 126 -1.32 -13.41 8.07
CA LEU A 126 0.10 -13.78 8.18
C LEU A 126 1.02 -12.62 8.58
N ASP A 127 2.06 -12.97 9.33
CA ASP A 127 3.27 -12.18 9.58
C ASP A 127 4.36 -12.52 8.54
N LEU A 128 4.92 -11.51 7.91
CA LEU A 128 5.84 -11.63 6.78
C LEU A 128 7.16 -10.89 7.03
N GLN A 129 8.22 -11.43 6.43
CA GLN A 129 9.46 -10.73 6.16
C GLN A 129 9.75 -10.88 4.66
N ALA A 130 9.24 -9.93 3.87
CA ALA A 130 9.38 -9.93 2.41
C ALA A 130 9.60 -8.53 1.82
N GLU A 131 10.33 -8.50 0.70
CA GLU A 131 10.62 -7.29 -0.08
C GLU A 131 9.58 -7.05 -1.19
N VAL A 132 8.93 -8.11 -1.68
CA VAL A 132 7.93 -8.04 -2.75
C VAL A 132 6.70 -8.88 -2.41
N LEU A 133 5.50 -8.29 -2.52
CA LEU A 133 4.22 -8.95 -2.25
C LEU A 133 3.32 -9.00 -3.48
N ASN A 134 2.79 -10.19 -3.76
CA ASN A 134 1.70 -10.43 -4.70
C ASN A 134 0.66 -11.35 -4.04
N ILE A 135 -0.39 -10.75 -3.47
CA ILE A 135 -1.33 -11.41 -2.58
C ILE A 135 -2.75 -11.25 -3.14
N VAL A 136 -3.46 -12.37 -3.29
CA VAL A 136 -4.80 -12.40 -3.85
C VAL A 136 -5.72 -13.29 -3.01
N ASN A 137 -6.75 -12.69 -2.41
CA ASN A 137 -7.91 -13.39 -1.87
C ASN A 137 -9.11 -13.24 -2.83
N THR A 138 -9.66 -14.35 -3.30
CA THR A 138 -10.52 -14.36 -4.51
C THR A 138 -12.02 -14.36 -4.26
N THR A 139 -12.49 -14.70 -3.06
CA THR A 139 -13.94 -14.86 -2.81
C THR A 139 -14.45 -14.06 -1.62
N SER A 140 -13.93 -14.33 -0.41
CA SER A 140 -14.47 -13.75 0.84
C SER A 140 -13.44 -13.76 1.95
N GLY A 141 -13.73 -13.09 3.06
CA GLY A 141 -12.89 -13.10 4.27
C GLY A 141 -11.84 -12.00 4.24
N GLU A 142 -11.21 -11.78 5.37
CA GLU A 142 -10.27 -10.68 5.56
C GLU A 142 -8.88 -11.02 5.01
N VAL A 143 -8.12 -9.97 4.67
CA VAL A 143 -6.68 -10.08 4.42
C VAL A 143 -5.95 -9.24 5.46
N ASN A 144 -5.26 -9.90 6.38
CA ASN A 144 -4.47 -9.29 7.44
C ASN A 144 -2.99 -9.63 7.21
N ILE A 145 -2.16 -8.62 6.98
CA ILE A 145 -0.74 -8.79 6.72
C ILE A 145 0.05 -7.84 7.62
N GLU A 146 0.98 -8.37 8.40
CA GLU A 146 2.05 -7.60 9.03
C GLU A 146 3.38 -7.90 8.32
N ASN A 147 4.10 -6.89 7.85
CA ASN A 147 5.42 -7.06 7.24
C ASN A 147 6.49 -6.20 7.92
N THR A 148 7.74 -6.68 7.94
CA THR A 148 8.82 -6.02 8.67
C THR A 148 9.85 -5.30 7.80
N GLU A 149 9.88 -5.57 6.50
CA GLU A 149 10.90 -5.03 5.58
C GLU A 149 10.42 -3.80 4.79
N VAL A 150 11.35 -3.17 4.07
CA VAL A 150 10.95 -2.28 2.96
C VAL A 150 10.27 -3.16 1.92
N VAL A 151 9.07 -2.77 1.49
CA VAL A 151 8.24 -3.64 0.67
C VAL A 151 7.70 -2.92 -0.56
N LEU A 152 7.74 -3.63 -1.68
CA LEU A 152 6.96 -3.35 -2.87
C LEU A 152 5.70 -4.22 -2.86
N VAL A 153 4.54 -3.58 -2.90
CA VAL A 153 3.26 -4.26 -3.10
C VAL A 153 2.93 -4.19 -4.58
N GLU A 154 3.28 -5.25 -5.33
CA GLU A 154 2.91 -5.38 -6.75
C GLU A 154 1.40 -5.55 -6.88
N LEU A 155 0.81 -6.40 -6.02
CA LEU A 155 -0.63 -6.57 -5.93
C LEU A 155 -1.01 -7.03 -4.53
N LEU A 156 -1.97 -6.34 -3.92
CA LEU A 156 -2.67 -6.81 -2.73
C LEU A 156 -4.16 -6.69 -2.99
N ARG A 157 -4.82 -7.81 -3.28
CA ARG A 157 -6.24 -7.83 -3.65
C ARG A 157 -7.08 -8.68 -2.71
N ASN A 158 -8.16 -8.11 -2.20
CA ASN A 158 -9.23 -8.83 -1.53
C ASN A 158 -10.57 -8.60 -2.25
N ALA A 159 -11.07 -9.65 -2.92
CA ALA A 159 -12.33 -9.58 -3.66
C ALA A 159 -13.57 -9.44 -2.76
N GLY A 160 -13.48 -9.83 -1.47
CA GLY A 160 -14.60 -9.76 -0.56
C GLY A 160 -14.17 -9.67 0.89
N GLY A 161 -14.27 -8.48 1.49
CA GLY A 161 -13.85 -8.19 2.86
C GLY A 161 -12.99 -6.94 2.91
N ASP A 162 -12.41 -6.68 4.07
CA ASP A 162 -11.48 -5.59 4.33
C ASP A 162 -10.03 -6.07 4.17
N ILE A 163 -9.11 -5.11 4.16
CA ILE A 163 -7.67 -5.35 4.20
C ILE A 163 -7.09 -4.59 5.37
N THR A 164 -6.36 -5.30 6.24
CA THR A 164 -5.49 -4.71 7.26
C THR A 164 -4.05 -4.95 6.83
N PHE A 165 -3.30 -3.89 6.58
CA PHE A 165 -1.91 -3.95 6.16
C PHE A 165 -1.02 -3.13 7.09
N GLU A 166 -0.19 -3.82 7.87
CA GLU A 166 0.81 -3.20 8.72
C GLU A 166 2.22 -3.41 8.14
N ASN A 167 3.02 -2.34 8.03
CA ASN A 167 4.43 -2.48 7.68
C ASN A 167 5.32 -1.68 8.63
N GLN A 168 6.49 -2.25 8.96
CA GLN A 168 7.44 -1.55 9.84
C GLN A 168 8.23 -0.46 9.13
N GLN A 169 8.50 -0.60 7.82
CA GLN A 169 9.36 0.29 7.04
C GLN A 169 8.61 0.91 5.85
N GLN A 170 9.32 1.46 4.86
CA GLN A 170 8.72 2.07 3.67
C GLN A 170 7.90 1.06 2.86
N VAL A 171 6.79 1.54 2.30
CA VAL A 171 5.95 0.81 1.35
C VAL A 171 5.92 1.54 0.02
N THR A 172 6.19 0.81 -1.06
CA THR A 172 5.92 1.24 -2.43
C THR A 172 4.72 0.42 -2.94
N ILE A 173 3.73 1.09 -3.53
CA ILE A 173 2.47 0.50 -3.96
C ILE A 173 2.39 0.59 -5.47
N ASP A 174 2.34 -0.56 -6.15
CA ASP A 174 1.82 -0.63 -7.51
C ASP A 174 0.30 -0.68 -7.47
N ARG A 175 -0.25 -1.65 -6.72
CA ARG A 175 -1.70 -1.84 -6.66
C ARG A 175 -2.22 -2.49 -5.38
N ILE A 176 -3.25 -1.87 -4.80
CA ILE A 176 -4.06 -2.44 -3.72
C ILE A 176 -5.53 -2.35 -4.10
N GLU A 177 -6.26 -3.45 -3.95
CA GLU A 177 -7.68 -3.54 -4.29
C GLU A 177 -8.46 -4.23 -3.18
N THR A 178 -9.50 -3.58 -2.68
CA THR A 178 -10.44 -4.22 -1.76
C THR A 178 -11.87 -3.80 -2.05
N ALA A 179 -12.80 -4.75 -1.96
CA ALA A 179 -14.23 -4.43 -2.00
C ALA A 179 -14.72 -3.74 -0.72
N GLY A 180 -13.96 -3.85 0.38
CA GLY A 180 -14.28 -3.30 1.70
C GLY A 180 -13.41 -2.11 2.10
N HIS A 181 -13.11 -2.02 3.39
CA HIS A 181 -12.24 -1.02 3.98
C HIS A 181 -10.76 -1.41 3.83
N LEU A 182 -9.89 -0.42 3.67
CA LEU A 182 -8.43 -0.58 3.74
C LEU A 182 -7.90 0.16 4.97
N ASP A 183 -7.39 -0.58 5.96
CA ASP A 183 -6.59 -0.01 7.05
C ASP A 183 -5.11 -0.26 6.74
N MET A 184 -4.34 0.81 6.58
CA MET A 184 -2.91 0.73 6.31
C MET A 184 -2.10 1.51 7.35
N THR A 185 -1.25 0.79 8.09
CA THR A 185 -0.38 1.37 9.13
C THR A 185 1.11 1.15 8.82
N ILE A 186 1.83 2.25 8.63
CA ILE A 186 3.27 2.27 8.36
C ILE A 186 4.01 2.89 9.55
N ARG A 187 4.75 2.06 10.29
CA ARG A 187 5.35 2.48 11.57
C ARG A 187 6.55 3.42 11.39
N ASN A 188 7.48 3.10 10.49
CA ASN A 188 8.71 3.88 10.26
C ASN A 188 9.06 3.99 8.77
N GLY A 189 8.17 4.54 7.95
CA GLY A 189 8.43 4.71 6.52
C GLY A 189 7.38 5.54 5.80
N ASP A 190 7.66 5.79 4.52
CA ASP A 190 6.75 6.47 3.61
C ASP A 190 5.81 5.48 2.93
N ILE A 191 4.64 5.95 2.52
CA ILE A 191 3.76 5.31 1.54
C ILE A 191 4.02 5.99 0.19
N ARG A 192 4.48 5.24 -0.81
CA ARG A 192 4.79 5.77 -2.15
C ARG A 192 4.04 4.98 -3.22
N GLY A 193 3.63 5.65 -4.29
CA GLY A 193 3.10 4.98 -5.48
C GLY A 193 4.25 4.56 -6.40
N GLU A 194 4.08 3.44 -7.10
CA GLU A 194 4.96 2.98 -8.17
C GLU A 194 4.54 3.60 -9.51
N GLY A 195 5.48 3.68 -10.46
CA GLY A 195 5.20 4.12 -11.82
C GLY A 195 4.94 5.62 -11.99
N LEU A 196 4.85 6.05 -13.24
CA LEU A 196 4.75 7.46 -13.65
C LEU A 196 3.48 7.78 -14.46
N THR A 197 2.59 6.81 -14.68
CA THR A 197 1.51 7.00 -15.66
C THR A 197 0.40 7.88 -15.10
N PRO A 198 0.16 9.07 -15.66
CA PRO A 198 -0.85 10.03 -15.21
C PRO A 198 -2.23 9.67 -15.78
N ALA A 199 -2.54 8.38 -15.86
CA ALA A 199 -3.88 7.96 -16.22
C ALA A 199 -4.71 7.96 -14.94
N HIS A 200 -5.67 8.89 -14.86
CA HIS A 200 -6.52 9.08 -13.69
C HIS A 200 -7.82 8.28 -13.86
N THR A 201 -7.69 6.98 -14.12
CA THR A 201 -8.84 6.06 -14.17
C THR A 201 -8.77 5.10 -12.98
N GLU A 202 -9.90 4.48 -12.63
CA GLU A 202 -9.94 3.41 -11.62
C GLU A 202 -8.98 2.26 -11.95
N ALA A 203 -8.81 1.96 -13.25
CA ALA A 203 -7.91 0.91 -13.70
C ALA A 203 -6.43 1.23 -13.49
N ASP A 204 -6.09 2.50 -13.25
CA ASP A 204 -4.73 3.00 -13.08
C ASP A 204 -4.47 3.54 -11.68
N ALA A 205 -5.43 3.39 -10.75
CA ALA A 205 -5.27 3.83 -9.37
C ALA A 205 -4.30 2.90 -8.62
N ASP A 206 -3.45 3.48 -7.79
CA ASP A 206 -2.55 2.75 -6.87
C ASP A 206 -3.39 1.99 -5.83
N ILE A 207 -4.55 2.56 -5.45
CA ILE A 207 -5.45 2.03 -4.42
C ILE A 207 -6.90 2.08 -4.92
N VAL A 208 -7.62 0.97 -4.80
CA VAL A 208 -9.07 0.86 -5.02
C VAL A 208 -9.68 0.26 -3.75
N ALA A 209 -10.55 1.01 -3.06
CA ALA A 209 -11.19 0.55 -1.83
C ALA A 209 -12.60 1.16 -1.68
N ALA A 210 -13.46 0.61 -0.84
CA ALA A 210 -14.74 1.28 -0.51
C ALA A 210 -14.53 2.46 0.43
N SER A 211 -13.62 2.34 1.40
CA SER A 211 -13.15 3.39 2.32
C SER A 211 -11.72 3.07 2.76
N ALA A 212 -10.98 4.03 3.31
CA ALA A 212 -9.62 3.75 3.78
C ALA A 212 -9.12 4.66 4.90
N ASP A 213 -8.31 4.08 5.78
CA ASP A 213 -7.54 4.78 6.79
C ASP A 213 -6.04 4.55 6.57
N PHE A 214 -5.27 5.64 6.56
CA PHE A 214 -3.83 5.62 6.36
C PHE A 214 -3.10 6.24 7.54
N LEU A 215 -2.20 5.48 8.15
CA LEU A 215 -1.39 5.91 9.29
C LEU A 215 0.10 5.81 8.97
N ALA A 216 0.80 6.93 8.84
CA ALA A 216 2.24 6.99 8.57
C ALA A 216 2.92 8.10 9.39
N LEU A 217 2.85 8.00 10.72
CA LEU A 217 3.24 9.06 11.68
C LEU A 217 4.68 9.57 11.54
N ARG A 218 5.56 8.75 10.96
CA ARG A 218 7.00 9.03 10.83
C ARG A 218 7.46 9.23 9.40
N GLY A 219 6.59 9.02 8.41
CA GLY A 219 6.91 9.17 7.00
C GLY A 219 5.89 10.02 6.24
N SER A 220 5.97 9.96 4.92
CA SER A 220 5.07 10.68 4.03
C SER A 220 3.98 9.80 3.44
N PHE A 221 2.86 10.41 3.08
CA PHE A 221 1.87 9.86 2.17
C PHE A 221 2.07 10.48 0.78
N GLY A 222 2.58 9.68 -0.15
CA GLY A 222 3.03 10.12 -1.47
C GLY A 222 4.39 10.83 -1.46
N THR A 223 4.76 11.36 -2.62
CA THR A 223 5.95 12.21 -2.82
C THR A 223 5.60 13.44 -3.65
N LEU A 224 6.45 14.47 -3.65
CA LEU A 224 6.24 15.67 -4.47
C LEU A 224 6.17 15.34 -5.97
N SER A 225 6.97 14.38 -6.44
CA SER A 225 7.02 13.97 -7.84
C SER A 225 5.93 12.97 -8.24
N ARG A 226 5.34 12.27 -7.26
CA ARG A 226 4.35 11.21 -7.46
C ARG A 226 3.38 11.19 -6.28
N PRO A 227 2.25 11.90 -6.35
CA PRO A 227 1.16 11.74 -5.39
C PRO A 227 0.55 10.34 -5.54
N ILE A 228 -0.07 9.83 -4.47
CA ILE A 228 -0.87 8.61 -4.51
C ILE A 228 -2.15 8.88 -5.30
N VAL A 229 -2.54 7.97 -6.18
CA VAL A 229 -3.82 7.98 -6.90
C VAL A 229 -4.70 6.90 -6.28
N ALA A 230 -5.86 7.29 -5.75
CA ALA A 230 -6.77 6.37 -5.08
C ALA A 230 -8.20 6.51 -5.60
N TYR A 231 -8.84 5.39 -5.95
CA TYR A 231 -10.27 5.30 -6.21
C TYR A 231 -10.97 4.82 -4.94
N ILE A 232 -11.59 5.74 -4.20
CA ILE A 232 -12.22 5.44 -2.92
C ILE A 232 -13.49 6.29 -2.81
N PRO A 233 -14.69 5.74 -3.07
CA PRO A 233 -15.93 6.52 -3.06
C PRO A 233 -16.45 6.86 -1.65
N GLY A 234 -15.99 6.15 -0.62
CA GLY A 234 -16.38 6.38 0.78
C GLY A 234 -15.45 7.32 1.55
N ASP A 235 -15.43 7.14 2.87
CA ASP A 235 -14.62 7.95 3.79
C ASP A 235 -13.13 7.64 3.66
N ILE A 236 -12.30 8.69 3.79
CA ILE A 236 -10.84 8.58 3.76
C ILE A 236 -10.23 9.37 4.91
N THR A 237 -9.38 8.72 5.70
CA THR A 237 -8.52 9.38 6.68
C THR A 237 -7.06 9.24 6.30
N VAL A 238 -6.31 10.33 6.27
CA VAL A 238 -4.85 10.31 6.12
C VAL A 238 -4.22 10.96 7.35
N PHE A 239 -3.40 10.20 8.06
CA PHE A 239 -2.64 10.68 9.21
C PHE A 239 -1.15 10.34 9.06
N SER A 240 -0.40 11.27 8.48
CA SER A 240 1.03 11.13 8.22
C SER A 240 1.86 12.28 8.79
N ARG A 241 3.19 12.16 8.77
CA ARG A 241 4.06 13.32 9.06
C ARG A 241 3.97 14.35 7.94
N ILE A 242 3.99 13.89 6.69
CA ILE A 242 3.92 14.74 5.50
C ILE A 242 2.92 14.13 4.51
N SER A 243 1.87 14.87 4.15
CA SER A 243 0.96 14.45 3.08
C SER A 243 1.21 15.30 1.83
N PHE A 244 1.50 14.64 0.71
CA PHE A 244 1.51 15.26 -0.61
C PHE A 244 0.16 15.01 -1.25
N SER A 245 -0.59 16.09 -1.55
CA SER A 245 -2.00 16.04 -1.96
C SER A 245 -2.31 14.85 -2.89
N PRO A 246 -2.99 13.81 -2.37
CA PRO A 246 -3.35 12.64 -3.16
C PRO A 246 -4.38 13.02 -4.23
N VAL A 247 -4.43 12.22 -5.28
CA VAL A 247 -5.46 12.32 -6.32
C VAL A 247 -6.54 11.29 -6.01
N PHE A 248 -7.73 11.76 -5.66
CA PHE A 248 -8.88 10.89 -5.37
C PHE A 248 -9.86 10.82 -6.53
N LEU A 249 -10.38 9.62 -6.80
CA LEU A 249 -11.35 9.29 -7.86
C LEU A 249 -12.56 8.53 -7.26
N PRO A 250 -13.78 8.73 -7.80
CA PRO A 250 -14.18 9.81 -8.70
C PRO A 250 -14.07 11.18 -7.98
N THR A 251 -13.94 12.26 -8.74
CA THR A 251 -13.78 13.64 -8.22
C THR A 251 -15.08 14.26 -7.66
N GLU A 252 -16.16 13.48 -7.59
CA GLU A 252 -17.42 13.86 -6.95
C GLU A 252 -17.25 13.89 -5.42
N PRO A 253 -18.07 14.66 -4.66
CA PRO A 253 -17.75 14.95 -3.28
C PRO A 253 -17.77 13.68 -2.45
N LEU A 254 -16.58 13.17 -2.14
CA LEU A 254 -16.36 12.15 -1.12
C LEU A 254 -16.98 12.67 0.18
N ASP A 255 -17.81 11.86 0.82
CA ASP A 255 -18.60 12.25 1.99
C ASP A 255 -17.72 12.79 3.14
N ARG A 256 -16.42 12.41 3.18
CA ARG A 256 -15.42 13.03 4.07
C ARG A 256 -13.97 12.66 3.72
N ILE A 257 -13.19 13.60 3.19
CA ILE A 257 -11.70 13.49 3.19
C ILE A 257 -11.17 14.17 4.45
N ALA A 258 -10.56 13.38 5.34
CA ALA A 258 -9.93 13.86 6.57
C ALA A 258 -8.41 13.67 6.52
N ASP A 259 -7.69 14.63 5.92
CA ASP A 259 -6.24 14.70 6.09
C ASP A 259 -5.91 15.44 7.39
N THR A 260 -5.30 14.74 8.34
CA THR A 260 -4.87 15.27 9.65
C THR A 260 -3.35 15.28 9.80
N SER A 261 -2.62 15.16 8.69
CA SER A 261 -1.16 15.12 8.66
C SER A 261 -0.52 16.42 9.18
N LEU A 262 0.69 16.30 9.75
CA LEU A 262 1.39 17.42 10.39
C LEU A 262 1.77 18.52 9.39
N LEU A 263 2.25 18.12 8.20
CA LEU A 263 2.57 19.01 7.09
C LEU A 263 1.80 18.55 5.85
N LYS A 264 1.19 19.49 5.14
CA LYS A 264 0.39 19.22 3.93
C LYS A 264 0.93 20.05 2.79
N PHE A 265 1.27 19.41 1.68
CA PHE A 265 1.76 20.07 0.48
C PHE A 265 0.80 19.82 -0.66
N SER A 266 0.16 20.89 -1.14
CA SER A 266 -0.44 20.89 -2.47
C SER A 266 0.62 21.28 -3.49
N ALA A 267 0.67 20.58 -4.63
CA ALA A 267 1.60 20.93 -5.73
C ALA A 267 1.46 22.40 -6.17
N LEU A 268 0.26 22.99 -6.00
CA LEU A 268 -0.01 24.40 -6.25
C LEU A 268 0.56 25.34 -5.18
N ASP A 269 0.58 24.94 -3.90
CA ASP A 269 1.19 25.71 -2.80
C ASP A 269 2.73 25.76 -2.90
N THR A 270 3.35 24.69 -3.42
CA THR A 270 4.80 24.68 -3.63
C THR A 270 5.22 25.55 -4.82
N LEU A 271 4.43 25.61 -5.90
CA LEU A 271 4.73 26.47 -7.04
C LEU A 271 4.48 27.95 -6.74
N SER A 272 3.45 28.29 -5.95
CA SER A 272 3.22 29.67 -5.52
C SER A 272 4.32 30.18 -4.59
N SER A 273 4.93 29.30 -3.78
CA SER A 273 6.07 29.66 -2.92
C SER A 273 7.40 29.85 -3.67
N LEU A 274 7.58 29.19 -4.82
CA LEU A 274 8.80 29.27 -5.65
C LEU A 274 8.68 30.30 -6.79
N ALA A 275 7.46 30.65 -7.22
CA ALA A 275 7.21 31.62 -8.29
C ALA A 275 7.22 33.09 -7.84
N GLY A 276 7.65 33.37 -6.62
CA GLY A 276 7.70 34.71 -6.08
C GLY A 276 6.97 34.75 -4.75
N GLU A 277 7.73 34.41 -3.72
CA GLU A 277 7.60 35.02 -2.41
C GLU A 277 7.42 36.54 -2.58
N GLN A 278 6.18 37.01 -2.67
CA GLN A 278 5.81 38.18 -1.91
C GLN A 278 5.41 37.64 -0.55
N VAL A 279 6.38 37.58 0.38
CA VAL A 279 6.08 37.58 1.81
C VAL A 279 5.08 38.72 2.01
N VAL A 280 3.82 38.39 2.24
CA VAL A 280 2.96 39.34 2.93
C VAL A 280 3.43 39.27 4.38
N GLU A 281 4.46 40.05 4.67
CA GLU A 281 4.73 40.46 6.03
C GLU A 281 3.48 41.24 6.40
N VAL A 282 2.67 40.67 7.28
CA VAL A 282 1.64 41.46 7.94
C VAL A 282 2.41 42.39 8.87
N GLU A 283 2.86 43.51 8.32
CA GLU A 283 3.36 44.62 9.11
C GLU A 283 2.27 44.97 10.14
N SER A 284 2.69 45.20 11.38
CA SER A 284 1.76 45.67 12.39
C SER A 284 1.14 46.98 11.91
N LEU A 285 -0.15 47.18 12.21
CA LEU A 285 -0.95 48.35 11.81
C LEU A 285 -0.36 49.73 12.17
N ASP A 286 0.78 49.77 12.86
CA ASP A 286 1.48 50.97 13.28
C ASP A 286 2.40 51.57 12.18
N ASP A 287 2.71 50.84 11.10
CA ASP A 287 3.59 51.30 10.00
C ASP A 287 2.85 51.64 8.69
N VAL A 288 1.51 51.59 8.67
CA VAL A 288 0.72 52.08 7.53
C VAL A 288 0.69 53.61 7.56
N ASP A 289 1.32 54.26 6.57
CA ASP A 289 1.25 55.72 6.37
C ASP A 289 -0.24 56.14 6.23
N PRO A 290 -0.80 56.95 7.16
CA PRO A 290 -2.19 57.35 7.12
C PRO A 290 -2.55 58.24 5.92
N ALA A 291 -1.59 58.61 5.07
CA ALA A 291 -1.82 59.46 3.89
C ALA A 291 -2.65 58.81 2.77
N ILE A 292 -2.91 57.49 2.79
CA ILE A 292 -3.70 56.81 1.74
C ILE A 292 -5.22 56.99 1.91
N PHE A 293 -5.68 57.46 3.08
CA PHE A 293 -7.10 57.78 3.32
C PHE A 293 -7.35 59.29 3.35
N THR A 294 -6.96 60.01 2.30
CA THR A 294 -7.52 61.35 2.08
C THR A 294 -8.99 61.24 1.66
N ASN A 295 -9.87 61.90 2.42
CA ASN A 295 -11.28 62.06 2.08
C ASN A 295 -11.44 62.56 0.64
N ILE A 296 -12.09 61.76 -0.21
CA ILE A 296 -12.57 62.22 -1.51
C ILE A 296 -13.71 63.20 -1.23
N GLN A 297 -13.40 64.50 -1.21
CA GLN A 297 -14.43 65.53 -1.27
C GLN A 297 -14.92 65.63 -2.70
N ASN A 298 -16.16 65.19 -2.92
CA ASN A 298 -16.84 65.33 -4.20
C ASN A 298 -17.32 66.79 -4.32
N TYR A 299 -16.58 67.62 -5.06
CA TYR A 299 -16.99 68.99 -5.35
C TYR A 299 -18.02 68.98 -6.47
N ASN A 300 -19.30 69.11 -6.11
CA ASN A 300 -20.36 69.40 -7.05
C ASN A 300 -20.42 70.92 -7.24
N MET A 301 -20.05 71.42 -8.42
CA MET A 301 -20.00 72.85 -8.71
C MET A 301 -21.08 73.20 -9.75
N SER A 302 -22.15 73.85 -9.29
CA SER A 302 -23.09 74.57 -10.14
C SER A 302 -22.43 75.83 -10.72
N ASP A 303 -22.57 75.99 -12.04
CA ASP A 303 -22.59 77.23 -12.82
C ASP A 303 -21.63 78.37 -12.48
N ILE A 304 -20.34 78.07 -12.24
CA ILE A 304 -19.29 79.09 -12.38
C ILE A 304 -18.14 78.49 -13.18
N ALA A 305 -17.97 79.01 -14.40
CA ALA A 305 -16.87 78.62 -15.29
C ALA A 305 -15.53 79.10 -14.70
N ILE A 306 -14.68 78.15 -14.32
CA ILE A 306 -13.29 78.42 -13.92
C ILE A 306 -12.48 78.62 -15.21
N ARG A 307 -11.88 79.81 -15.35
CA ARG A 307 -10.98 80.13 -16.47
C ARG A 307 -9.68 79.34 -16.32
N MET A 308 -9.32 78.56 -17.34
CA MET A 308 -8.10 77.75 -17.35
C MET A 308 -6.84 78.64 -17.34
N PRO A 309 -5.74 78.15 -16.73
CA PRO A 309 -4.41 78.77 -16.80
C PRO A 309 -3.97 79.06 -18.24
N LYS A 310 -3.20 80.14 -18.42
CA LYS A 310 -2.88 80.73 -19.73
C LYS A 310 -2.09 79.78 -20.66
N ASP A 311 -1.37 78.85 -20.07
CA ASP A 311 -0.56 77.79 -20.70
C ASP A 311 -1.39 76.59 -21.18
N GLN A 312 -2.69 76.54 -20.86
CA GLN A 312 -3.63 75.53 -21.35
C GLN A 312 -4.71 76.09 -22.28
N LEU A 313 -4.57 77.36 -22.68
CA LEU A 313 -5.36 77.96 -23.74
C LEU A 313 -4.68 77.70 -25.09
N PHE A 314 -5.34 76.95 -25.97
CA PHE A 314 -4.97 76.86 -27.39
C PHE A 314 -5.40 78.15 -28.10
N GLU A 315 -4.65 79.23 -27.90
CA GLU A 315 -4.70 80.41 -28.75
C GLU A 315 -3.55 80.32 -29.75
N ASP A 316 -3.67 79.43 -30.74
CA ASP A 316 -2.77 79.47 -31.90
C ASP A 316 -3.27 80.53 -32.88
N GLU A 317 -2.42 81.55 -32.98
CA GLU A 317 -2.43 82.75 -33.78
C GLU A 317 -2.65 82.46 -35.27
N THR A 318 -3.77 82.93 -35.81
CA THR A 318 -3.90 83.18 -37.26
C THR A 318 -3.41 84.59 -37.57
N GLU A 319 -2.21 84.71 -38.12
CA GLU A 319 -1.83 85.75 -39.09
C GLU A 319 -1.41 85.10 -40.42
#